data_AF-A0A6J4JZ18-F1
#
_entry.id   AF-A0A6J4JZ18-F1
#
_cell.length_a   1.000
_cell.length_b   1.000
_cell.length_c   1.000
_cell.angle_alpha   90.00
_cell.angle_beta   90.00
_cell.angle_gamma   90.00
#
_symmetry.space_group_name_H-M   'P 1'
#
loop_
_entity.id
_entity.type
_entity.pdbx_description
1 polymer ?
#
loop_
_entity_poly.entity_id
_entity_poly.type
_entity_poly.pdbx_seq_one_letter_code
_entity_poly.pdbx_strand_id
1 'polypeptide(L)' 'MFYTGAASIGELQERGSFVRITAAGLRESHPHDIQMTVEAPNYSG' A
#
# COMPACT_ATOMS: atom_id res chain seq x y z
N MET A 1 -13.21 -2.45 -0.11
CA MET A 1 -12.04 -1.95 -0.85
C MET A 1 -12.10 -0.42 -0.86
N PHE A 2 -12.00 0.17 0.33
CA PHE A 2 -12.51 1.53 0.58
C PHE A 2 -11.73 2.63 -0.14
N TYR A 3 -10.40 2.53 -0.22
CA TYR A 3 -9.57 3.49 -0.96
C TYR A 3 -9.88 3.54 -2.46
N THR A 4 -10.37 2.44 -3.02
CA THR A 4 -10.79 2.36 -4.43
C THR A 4 -12.30 2.54 -4.61
N GLY A 5 -13.05 2.77 -3.53
CA GLY A 5 -14.51 2.92 -3.57
C GLY A 5 -15.28 1.65 -3.96
N ALA A 6 -14.65 0.47 -3.91
CA ALA A 6 -15.29 -0.79 -4.28
C ALA A 6 -15.88 -1.52 -3.05
N ALA A 7 -17.13 -1.95 -3.19
CA ALA A 7 -17.88 -2.69 -2.18
C ALA A 7 -17.73 -4.22 -2.34
N SER A 8 -17.40 -4.70 -3.54
CA SER A 8 -17.18 -6.12 -3.84
C SER A 8 -15.89 -6.36 -4.63
N ILE A 9 -15.43 -7.62 -4.66
CA ILE A 9 -14.25 -8.01 -5.43
C ILE A 9 -14.44 -7.78 -6.93
N GLY A 10 -15.64 -8.03 -7.46
CA GLY A 10 -15.96 -7.75 -8.88
C GLY A 10 -15.81 -6.26 -9.21
N GLU A 11 -16.31 -5.38 -8.32
CA GLU A 11 -16.15 -3.94 -8.50
C GLU A 11 -14.68 -3.48 -8.43
N LEU A 12 -13.86 -4.10 -7.58
CA LEU A 12 -12.44 -3.82 -7.53
C LEU A 12 -11.75 -4.23 -8.84
N GLN A 13 -12.10 -5.37 -9.41
CA GLN A 13 -11.53 -5.84 -10.68
C GLN A 13 -11.92 -4.93 -11.85
N GLU A 14 -13.15 -4.40 -11.84
CA GLU A 14 -13.64 -3.50 -12.89
C GLU A 14 -13.05 -2.08 -12.79
N ARG A 15 -12.95 -1.54 -11.56
CA ARG A 15 -12.63 -0.11 -11.33
C ARG A 15 -11.22 0.15 -10.82
N GLY A 16 -10.55 -0.87 -10.28
CA GLY A 16 -9.21 -0.76 -9.74
C GLY A 16 -8.22 -0.32 -10.81
N SER A 17 -7.33 0.60 -10.45
CA SER A 17 -6.28 1.10 -11.34
C SER A 17 -4.94 1.07 -10.64
N PHE A 18 -3.91 0.66 -11.38
CA PHE A 18 -2.54 0.66 -10.91
C PHE A 18 -1.76 1.82 -11.51
N VAL A 19 -0.82 2.34 -10.73
CA VAL A 19 0.18 3.30 -11.20
C VAL A 19 1.57 2.66 -11.11
N ARG A 20 2.41 2.92 -12.11
CA ARG A 20 3.80 2.49 -12.07
C ARG A 20 4.60 3.46 -11.21
N ILE A 21 5.39 2.92 -10.28
CA ILE A 21 6.29 3.70 -9.42
C ILE A 21 7.76 3.40 -9.74
N THR A 22 8.65 4.27 -9.25
CA THR A 22 10.10 4.06 -9.30
C THR A 22 10.60 3.35 -8.05
N ALA A 23 11.87 2.91 -8.04
CA ALA A 23 12.51 2.36 -6.84
C ALA A 23 12.58 3.40 -5.70
N ALA A 24 12.74 4.69 -6.03
CA ALA A 24 12.69 5.76 -5.04
C ALA A 24 11.29 5.88 -4.42
N GLY A 25 10.23 5.79 -5.24
CA GLY A 25 8.84 5.79 -4.75
C GLY A 25 8.52 4.56 -3.89
N LEU A 26 9.15 3.41 -4.15
CA LEU A 26 9.05 2.24 -3.29
C LEU A 26 9.65 2.52 -1.90
N ARG A 27 10.87 3.05 -1.84
CA ARG A 27 11.51 3.44 -0.56
C ARG A 27 10.67 4.47 0.19
N GLU A 28 10.10 5.43 -0.53
CA GLU A 28 9.20 6.44 0.02
C GLU A 28 7.89 5.83 0.58
N SER A 29 7.36 4.79 -0.05
CA SER A 29 6.12 4.15 0.40
C SER A 29 6.30 3.32 1.68
N HIS A 30 7.51 2.80 1.92
CA HIS A 30 7.87 2.12 3.17
C HIS A 30 8.23 3.15 4.26
N PRO A 31 8.13 2.80 5.56
CA PRO A 31 8.70 3.63 6.62
C PRO A 31 10.19 3.87 6.36
N HIS A 32 10.59 5.13 6.32
CA HIS A 32 11.96 5.54 6.05
C HIS A 32 12.36 6.67 7.01
N ASP A 33 13.66 6.79 7.25
CA ASP A 33 14.28 7.84 8.08
C ASP A 33 13.77 7.89 9.54
N ILE A 34 13.34 6.74 10.06
CA ILE A 34 12.89 6.53 11.45
C ILE A 34 13.47 5.25 12.04
N GLN A 35 13.59 5.19 13.35
CA GLN A 35 13.90 3.96 14.08
C GLN A 35 12.61 3.31 14.56
N MET A 36 12.34 2.06 14.16
CA MET A 36 11.23 1.30 14.73
C MET A 36 11.53 0.93 16.18
N THR A 37 10.60 1.25 17.07
CA THR A 37 10.73 0.97 18.51
C THR A 37 9.85 -0.19 18.96
N VAL A 38 8.84 -0.54 18.18
CA VAL A 38 7.90 -1.63 18.41
C VAL A 38 7.54 -2.25 17.06
N GLU A 39 7.43 -3.57 17.02
CA GLU A 39 7.02 -4.32 15.84
C GLU A 39 5.53 -4.14 15.54
N ALA A 40 5.21 -3.92 14.27
CA ALA A 40 3.83 -3.81 13.82
C ALA A 40 3.28 -5.20 13.42
N PRO A 41 2.06 -5.57 13.84
CA PRO A 41 1.50 -6.90 13.56
C PRO A 41 1.17 -7.14 12.08
N ASN A 42 1.09 -6.08 11.27
CA ASN A 42 0.74 -6.10 9.85
C ASN A 42 1.86 -5.60 8.93
N TYR A 43 3.05 -5.34 9.49
CA TYR A 43 4.18 -4.85 8.73
C TYR A 43 5.44 -5.50 9.27
N SER A 44 5.88 -6.55 8.58
CA SER A 44 7.04 -7.37 8.93
C SER A 44 7.97 -7.48 7.73
N GLY A 45 9.28 -7.41 7.98
CA GLY A 45 10.33 -7.44 6.96
C GLY A 45 11.66 -7.00 7.52
#